data_AF-A0AAD7DGT2-F1
#
_entry.id   AF-A0AAD7DGT2-F1
#
_cell.length_a   1.000
_cell.length_b   1.000
_cell.length_c   1.000
_cell.angle_alpha   90.00
_cell.angle_beta   90.00
_cell.angle_gamma   90.00
#
_symmetry.space_group_name_H-M   'P 1'
#
loop_
_entity.id
_entity.type
_entity.pdbx_description
1 polymer ?
#
loop_
_entity_poly.entity_id
_entity_poly.type
_entity_poly.pdbx_seq_one_letter_code
_entity_poly.pdbx_strand_id
1 'polypeptide(L)'
;MVARRSIAPGELIALERPVVVSRTDIAIAEDQSTTGIFYRAALSNLSLATRQKIMNLCNSFASEQEPIIGTLNTNCCAIPLAPSPNTIPDSTYSGLFPTLCRANHDCAPNANFFFNPRTFTGQFRAVRPVAKDEEITVLYCELAASRQVRRAELLEHYKFLCECKTCCLLPALLEQSDARRRAIGDLIPLMHQGIYADGMSVARIEELLDWATREGLYALYAELLVYGYGIAIRLGSLDVADKWSRMAAAAFRTLNGAD
;
A
#
# COMPACT_ATOMS: atom_id res chain seq x y z
N MET A 1 -14.93 0.40 5.02
CA MET A 1 -14.77 -0.11 6.41
C MET A 1 -14.80 1.07 7.37
N VAL A 2 -15.43 1.06 8.55
CA VAL A 2 -15.55 2.28 9.42
C VAL A 2 -15.11 2.01 10.86
N ALA A 3 -14.39 2.97 11.46
CA ALA A 3 -13.92 2.92 12.84
C ALA A 3 -15.07 3.00 13.85
N ARG A 4 -15.15 2.06 14.80
CA ARG A 4 -16.20 2.05 15.85
C ARG A 4 -15.83 2.84 17.11
N ARG A 5 -14.57 3.29 17.20
CA ARG A 5 -13.98 4.09 18.27
C ARG A 5 -12.80 4.87 17.69
N SER A 6 -12.25 5.79 18.47
CA SER A 6 -10.96 6.40 18.13
C SER A 6 -9.84 5.35 18.15
N ILE A 7 -8.93 5.45 17.19
CA ILE A 7 -7.78 4.56 17.00
C ILE A 7 -6.51 5.40 16.99
N ALA A 8 -5.53 5.00 17.78
CA ALA A 8 -4.25 5.71 17.89
C ALA A 8 -3.29 5.32 16.73
N PRO A 9 -2.33 6.17 16.36
CA PRO A 9 -1.27 5.78 15.42
C PRO A 9 -0.54 4.52 15.89
N GLY A 10 -0.28 3.60 14.96
CA GLY A 10 0.40 2.32 15.17
C GLY A 10 -0.51 1.20 15.66
N GLU A 11 -1.72 1.54 16.09
CA GLU A 11 -2.68 0.59 16.61
C GLU A 11 -3.17 -0.36 15.50
N LEU A 12 -3.27 -1.65 15.85
CA LEU A 12 -3.78 -2.69 14.95
C LEU A 12 -5.30 -2.53 14.79
N ILE A 13 -5.73 -2.24 13.56
CA ILE A 13 -7.14 -2.07 13.21
C ILE A 13 -7.79 -3.43 12.96
N ALA A 14 -7.14 -4.25 12.12
CA ALA A 14 -7.63 -5.57 11.74
C ALA A 14 -6.47 -6.45 11.29
N LEU A 15 -6.62 -7.76 11.47
CA LEU A 15 -5.70 -8.77 10.96
C LEU A 15 -6.48 -9.94 10.36
N GLU A 16 -6.01 -10.49 9.25
CA GLU A 16 -6.68 -11.58 8.54
C GLU A 16 -5.64 -12.47 7.85
N ARG A 17 -5.86 -13.79 7.86
CA ARG A 17 -5.10 -14.71 7.02
C ARG A 17 -5.71 -14.75 5.62
N PRO A 18 -4.91 -14.83 4.55
CA PRO A 18 -5.46 -14.91 3.21
C PRO A 18 -6.22 -16.23 3.05
N VAL A 19 -7.38 -16.18 2.38
CA VAL A 19 -8.18 -17.38 2.06
C VAL A 19 -7.90 -17.93 0.67
N VAL A 20 -7.27 -17.11 -0.18
CA VAL A 20 -6.67 -17.48 -1.46
C VAL A 20 -5.27 -16.91 -1.47
N VAL A 21 -4.30 -17.71 -1.92
CA VAL A 21 -2.96 -17.25 -2.24
C VAL A 21 -2.60 -17.81 -3.60
N SER A 22 -2.16 -16.95 -4.51
CA SER A 22 -1.66 -17.35 -5.82
C SER A 22 -0.30 -16.74 -6.07
N ARG A 23 0.50 -17.43 -6.89
CA ARG A 23 1.72 -16.88 -7.47
C ARG A 23 1.36 -16.16 -8.77
N THR A 24 1.85 -14.94 -8.94
CA THR A 24 1.59 -14.13 -10.14
C THR A 24 2.57 -14.41 -11.26
N ASP A 25 3.65 -15.15 -10.99
CA ASP A 25 4.72 -15.50 -11.95
C ASP A 25 4.58 -16.93 -12.54
N ILE A 26 3.66 -17.75 -12.02
CA ILE A 26 3.39 -19.06 -12.59
C ILE A 26 2.45 -18.88 -13.78
N ALA A 27 2.94 -19.19 -14.98
CA ALA A 27 2.11 -19.31 -16.17
C ALA A 27 1.00 -20.32 -15.90
N ILE A 28 -0.21 -19.80 -15.79
CA ILE A 28 -1.43 -20.59 -15.69
C ILE A 28 -1.90 -20.90 -17.11
N ALA A 29 -2.32 -22.15 -17.34
CA ALA A 29 -2.84 -22.58 -18.64
C ALA A 29 -4.06 -21.73 -19.05
N GLU A 30 -4.28 -21.57 -20.36
CA GLU A 30 -5.29 -20.67 -20.96
C GLU A 30 -6.73 -20.96 -20.49
N ASP A 31 -6.99 -22.18 -20.02
CA ASP A 31 -8.26 -22.63 -19.45
C ASP A 31 -8.55 -22.08 -18.03
N GLN A 32 -7.52 -21.65 -17.30
CA GLN A 32 -7.65 -21.12 -15.93
C GLN A 32 -7.99 -19.62 -15.90
N SER A 33 -7.72 -18.87 -16.98
CA SER A 33 -7.89 -17.41 -17.06
C SER A 33 -9.17 -16.95 -17.76
N THR A 34 -9.90 -17.85 -18.42
CA THR A 34 -11.11 -17.50 -19.18
C THR A 34 -12.40 -18.03 -18.56
N THR A 35 -12.41 -19.29 -18.11
CA THR A 35 -13.64 -19.93 -17.63
C THR A 35 -13.88 -19.76 -16.14
N GLY A 36 -12.85 -19.40 -15.35
CA GLY A 36 -12.89 -19.34 -13.89
C GLY A 36 -13.00 -20.72 -13.20
N ILE A 37 -12.96 -21.84 -13.95
CA ILE A 37 -13.17 -23.19 -13.40
C ILE A 37 -12.14 -23.55 -12.34
N PHE A 38 -10.88 -23.17 -12.57
CA PHE A 38 -9.79 -23.39 -11.63
C PHE A 38 -10.06 -22.72 -10.29
N TYR A 39 -10.42 -21.44 -10.31
CA TYR A 39 -10.73 -20.69 -9.09
C TYR A 39 -11.96 -21.24 -8.39
N ARG A 40 -13.04 -21.56 -9.11
CA ARG A 40 -14.23 -22.16 -8.48
C ARG A 40 -13.93 -23.52 -7.84
N ALA A 41 -13.11 -24.35 -8.49
CA ALA A 41 -12.66 -25.62 -7.94
C ALA A 41 -11.79 -25.42 -6.69
N ALA A 42 -10.82 -24.50 -6.73
CA ALA A 42 -9.97 -24.16 -5.58
C ALA A 42 -10.80 -23.66 -4.38
N LEU A 43 -11.80 -22.82 -4.64
CA LEU A 43 -12.68 -22.26 -3.61
C LEU A 43 -13.73 -23.25 -3.10
N SER A 44 -13.99 -24.36 -3.80
CA SER A 44 -15.04 -25.33 -3.45
C SER A 44 -14.84 -25.97 -2.06
N ASN A 45 -13.58 -26.11 -1.63
CA ASN A 45 -13.20 -26.66 -0.34
C ASN A 45 -13.32 -25.66 0.82
N LEU A 46 -13.60 -24.39 0.54
CA LEU A 46 -13.83 -23.39 1.59
C LEU A 46 -15.22 -23.54 2.22
N SER A 47 -15.31 -23.15 3.48
CA SER A 47 -16.59 -23.10 4.19
C SER A 47 -17.61 -22.26 3.43
N LEU A 48 -18.91 -22.59 3.58
CA LEU A 48 -19.98 -21.82 2.97
C LEU A 48 -19.90 -20.32 3.35
N ALA A 49 -19.61 -20.04 4.62
CA ALA A 49 -19.45 -18.67 5.12
C ALA A 49 -18.29 -17.92 4.44
N THR A 50 -17.15 -18.59 4.23
CA THR A 50 -16.01 -17.98 3.52
C THR A 50 -16.35 -17.72 2.06
N ARG A 51 -16.96 -18.68 1.36
CA ARG A 51 -17.40 -18.49 -0.03
C ARG A 51 -18.37 -17.33 -0.17
N GLN A 52 -19.35 -17.22 0.73
CA GLN A 52 -20.28 -16.09 0.75
C GLN A 52 -19.57 -14.74 0.96
N LYS A 53 -18.56 -14.67 1.83
CA LYS A 53 -17.77 -13.44 1.99
C LYS A 53 -17.08 -13.05 0.69
N ILE A 54 -16.47 -14.00 -0.02
CA ILE A 54 -15.80 -13.77 -1.31
C ILE A 54 -16.80 -13.29 -2.37
N MET A 55 -17.94 -13.97 -2.50
CA MET A 55 -18.97 -13.60 -3.49
C MET A 55 -19.64 -12.24 -3.21
N ASN A 56 -19.51 -11.71 -1.99
CA ASN A 56 -20.00 -10.39 -1.59
C ASN A 56 -18.92 -9.28 -1.68
N LEU A 57 -17.78 -9.57 -2.30
CA LEU A 57 -16.77 -8.57 -2.64
C LEU A 57 -17.14 -7.85 -3.94
N CYS A 58 -16.54 -6.69 -4.15
CA CYS A 58 -16.74 -5.94 -5.38
C CYS A 58 -16.12 -6.70 -6.57
N ASN A 59 -16.78 -6.65 -7.72
CA ASN A 59 -16.20 -7.06 -8.99
C ASN A 59 -16.23 -5.86 -9.94
N SER A 60 -15.11 -5.15 -10.04
CA SER A 60 -14.98 -3.99 -10.93
C SER A 60 -14.98 -4.39 -12.41
N PHE A 61 -14.82 -5.68 -12.74
CA PHE A 61 -14.75 -6.21 -14.12
C PHE A 61 -15.96 -7.06 -14.48
N ALA A 62 -17.12 -6.88 -13.82
CA ALA A 62 -18.29 -7.74 -13.97
C ALA A 62 -18.82 -7.85 -15.41
N SER A 63 -18.59 -6.85 -16.27
CA SER A 63 -18.97 -6.85 -17.68
C SER A 63 -17.86 -7.33 -18.63
N GLU A 64 -16.63 -7.47 -18.14
CA GLU A 64 -15.43 -7.72 -18.95
C GLU A 64 -14.84 -9.12 -18.71
N GLN A 65 -15.06 -9.70 -17.52
CA GLN A 65 -14.41 -10.92 -17.07
C GLN A 65 -15.40 -11.88 -16.42
N GLU A 66 -15.02 -13.15 -16.35
CA GLU A 66 -15.77 -14.12 -15.55
C GLU A 66 -15.85 -13.65 -14.08
N PRO A 67 -17.02 -13.78 -13.41
CA PRO A 67 -17.25 -13.18 -12.10
C PRO A 67 -16.21 -13.44 -11.01
N ILE A 68 -15.70 -14.67 -10.86
CA ILE A 68 -14.70 -14.94 -9.83
C ILE A 68 -13.35 -14.35 -10.20
N ILE A 69 -13.00 -14.33 -11.48
CA ILE A 69 -11.75 -13.71 -11.96
C ILE A 69 -11.77 -12.20 -11.70
N GLY A 70 -12.85 -11.53 -12.11
CA GLY A 70 -13.00 -10.09 -11.86
C GLY A 70 -13.02 -9.75 -10.36
N THR A 71 -13.64 -10.60 -9.53
CA THR A 71 -13.59 -10.46 -8.07
C THR A 71 -12.16 -10.56 -7.53
N LEU A 72 -11.40 -11.56 -7.96
CA LEU A 72 -10.02 -11.74 -7.50
C LEU A 72 -9.11 -10.59 -7.98
N ASN A 73 -9.23 -10.18 -9.24
CA ASN A 73 -8.47 -9.06 -9.80
C ASN A 73 -8.78 -7.73 -9.10
N THR A 74 -10.02 -7.54 -8.64
CA THR A 74 -10.42 -6.33 -7.92
C THR A 74 -9.88 -6.30 -6.48
N ASN A 75 -9.75 -7.45 -5.82
CA ASN A 75 -9.58 -7.49 -4.36
C ASN A 75 -8.26 -8.09 -3.88
N CYS A 76 -7.52 -8.85 -4.69
CA CYS A 76 -6.27 -9.46 -4.23
C CYS A 76 -5.22 -8.39 -3.92
N CYS A 77 -4.56 -8.52 -2.77
CA CYS A 77 -3.47 -7.66 -2.35
C CYS A 77 -2.12 -8.35 -2.61
N ALA A 78 -1.09 -7.56 -2.91
CA ALA A 78 0.27 -8.08 -3.02
C ALA A 78 0.74 -8.64 -1.67
N ILE A 79 1.36 -9.82 -1.72
CA ILE A 79 2.03 -10.47 -0.57
C ILE A 79 3.53 -10.49 -0.89
N PRO A 80 4.33 -9.59 -0.30
CA PRO A 80 5.78 -9.63 -0.44
C PRO A 80 6.34 -10.76 0.43
N LEU A 81 6.61 -11.91 -0.18
CA LEU A 81 7.42 -12.97 0.43
C LEU A 81 8.84 -12.84 -0.07
N ALA A 82 9.82 -12.82 0.84
CA ALA A 82 11.22 -12.84 0.45
C ALA A 82 11.51 -14.09 -0.41
N PRO A 83 12.32 -13.96 -1.47
CA PRO A 83 12.73 -15.13 -2.22
C PRO A 83 13.46 -16.10 -1.28
N SER A 84 12.97 -17.34 -1.22
CA SER A 84 13.73 -18.49 -0.74
C SER A 84 14.97 -18.69 -1.63
N PRO A 85 16.07 -19.27 -1.12
CA PRO A 85 17.22 -19.66 -1.95
C PRO A 85 16.84 -20.59 -3.13
N ASN A 86 15.64 -21.19 -3.12
CA ASN A 86 15.09 -22.00 -4.21
C ASN A 86 13.96 -21.33 -5.02
N THR A 87 13.65 -20.04 -4.78
CA THR A 87 12.67 -19.31 -5.59
C THR A 87 13.36 -18.41 -6.62
N ILE A 88 12.68 -18.25 -7.75
CA ILE A 88 13.03 -17.30 -8.78
C ILE A 88 13.04 -15.89 -8.12
N PRO A 89 14.10 -15.08 -8.30
CA PRO A 89 14.06 -13.66 -7.95
C PRO A 89 12.80 -13.05 -8.56
N ASP A 90 12.05 -12.26 -7.78
CA ASP A 90 10.79 -11.61 -8.19
C ASP A 90 9.50 -12.45 -8.13
N SER A 91 9.51 -13.64 -7.49
CA SER A 91 8.25 -14.38 -7.26
C SER A 91 7.28 -13.54 -6.41
N THR A 92 6.27 -12.98 -7.07
CA THR A 92 5.24 -12.16 -6.44
C THR A 92 4.05 -13.04 -6.09
N TYR A 93 3.48 -12.82 -4.91
CA TYR A 93 2.28 -13.52 -4.46
C TYR A 93 1.14 -12.52 -4.39
N SER A 94 -0.07 -12.98 -4.65
CA SER A 94 -1.29 -12.23 -4.39
C SER A 94 -2.17 -13.00 -3.41
N GLY A 95 -2.87 -12.28 -2.54
CA GLY A 95 -3.72 -12.89 -1.53
C GLY A 95 -5.06 -12.20 -1.39
N LEU A 96 -6.10 -13.00 -1.15
CA LEU A 96 -7.44 -12.50 -0.88
C LEU A 96 -7.72 -12.46 0.63
N PHE A 97 -8.08 -11.29 1.14
CA PHE A 97 -8.41 -11.03 2.53
C PHE A 97 -9.85 -10.49 2.62
N PRO A 98 -10.88 -11.35 2.71
CA PRO A 98 -12.27 -10.95 2.48
C PRO A 98 -12.79 -9.82 3.38
N THR A 99 -12.17 -9.62 4.54
CA THR A 99 -12.50 -8.51 5.45
C THR A 99 -11.66 -7.28 5.14
N LEU A 100 -10.34 -7.42 4.97
CA LEU A 100 -9.44 -6.30 4.73
C LEU A 100 -9.70 -5.63 3.37
N CYS A 101 -10.00 -6.40 2.32
CA CYS A 101 -10.29 -5.90 0.97
C CYS A 101 -11.58 -5.04 0.89
N ARG A 102 -12.33 -4.86 2.00
CA ARG A 102 -13.48 -3.95 2.11
C ARG A 102 -13.11 -2.54 2.57
N ALA A 103 -11.84 -2.26 2.84
CA ALA A 103 -11.39 -0.87 2.96
C ALA A 103 -11.58 -0.16 1.61
N ASN A 104 -11.67 1.16 1.63
CA ASN A 104 -11.71 1.96 0.40
C ASN A 104 -10.38 2.67 0.21
N HIS A 105 -10.19 3.23 -0.99
CA HIS A 105 -9.02 4.01 -1.32
C HIS A 105 -9.09 5.44 -0.77
N ASP A 106 -7.95 5.95 -0.30
CA ASP A 106 -7.68 7.39 -0.24
C ASP A 106 -6.23 7.67 -0.66
N CYS A 107 -5.98 8.80 -1.33
CA CYS A 107 -4.61 9.21 -1.74
C CYS A 107 -3.76 9.71 -0.56
N ALA A 108 -4.37 9.94 0.61
CA ALA A 108 -3.74 10.23 1.89
C ALA A 108 -4.38 9.34 2.98
N PRO A 109 -4.12 8.02 2.93
CA PRO A 109 -4.85 7.03 3.70
C PRO A 109 -4.59 7.16 5.22
N ASN A 110 -5.50 6.60 6.01
CA ASN A 110 -5.36 6.56 7.46
C ASN A 110 -4.93 5.20 8.01
N ALA A 111 -4.87 4.18 7.15
CA ALA A 111 -4.32 2.88 7.46
C ALA A 111 -3.27 2.43 6.44
N ASN A 112 -2.29 1.67 6.91
CA ASN A 112 -1.31 0.96 6.09
C ASN A 112 -1.64 -0.53 6.05
N PHE A 113 -1.53 -1.14 4.88
CA PHE A 113 -1.52 -2.60 4.74
C PHE A 113 -0.10 -3.12 4.91
N PHE A 114 0.07 -4.04 5.85
CA PHE A 114 1.32 -4.76 6.05
C PHE A 114 1.05 -6.26 6.06
N PHE A 115 1.80 -7.03 5.27
CA PHE A 115 1.78 -8.48 5.38
C PHE A 115 2.88 -8.95 6.33
N ASN A 116 2.49 -9.56 7.45
CA ASN A 116 3.43 -10.16 8.38
C ASN A 116 3.72 -11.61 7.95
N PRO A 117 4.95 -11.92 7.48
CA PRO A 117 5.30 -13.26 7.02
C PRO A 117 5.43 -14.28 8.15
N ARG A 118 5.70 -13.85 9.39
CA ARG A 118 5.82 -14.76 10.55
C ARG A 118 4.48 -15.35 10.95
N THR A 119 3.43 -14.54 10.95
CA THR A 119 2.06 -14.97 11.30
C THR A 119 1.22 -15.37 10.10
N PHE A 120 1.72 -15.08 8.89
CA PHE A 120 1.06 -15.25 7.59
C PHE A 120 -0.29 -14.50 7.51
N THR A 121 -0.27 -13.23 7.93
CA THR A 121 -1.48 -12.38 8.03
C THR A 121 -1.27 -11.04 7.35
N GLY A 122 -2.27 -10.56 6.63
CA GLY A 122 -2.42 -9.15 6.31
C GLY A 122 -2.89 -8.38 7.55
N GLN A 123 -2.38 -7.17 7.73
CA GLN A 123 -2.69 -6.31 8.87
C GLN A 123 -2.98 -4.89 8.39
N PHE A 124 -4.01 -4.27 8.94
CA PHE A 124 -4.20 -2.82 8.86
C PHE A 124 -3.75 -2.18 10.16
N ARG A 125 -2.87 -1.18 10.05
CA ARG A 125 -2.46 -0.35 11.19
C ARG A 125 -2.73 1.11 10.89
N ALA A 126 -3.22 1.83 11.88
CA ALA A 126 -3.47 3.26 11.74
C ALA A 126 -2.14 4.00 11.58
N VAL A 127 -2.02 4.85 10.56
CA VAL A 127 -0.79 5.65 10.32
C VAL A 127 -0.87 7.04 10.94
N ARG A 128 -2.09 7.46 11.28
CA ARG A 128 -2.43 8.70 11.98
C ARG A 128 -3.62 8.45 12.90
N PRO A 129 -3.98 9.38 13.80
CA PRO A 129 -5.21 9.24 14.57
C PRO A 129 -6.41 9.07 13.64
N VAL A 130 -7.29 8.13 13.98
CA VAL A 130 -8.56 7.90 13.28
C VAL A 130 -9.69 8.13 14.27
N ALA A 131 -10.61 9.03 13.94
CA ALA A 131 -11.75 9.32 14.80
C ALA A 131 -12.77 8.18 14.78
N LYS A 132 -13.60 8.09 15.83
CA LYS A 132 -14.81 7.26 15.78
C LYS A 132 -15.66 7.69 14.58
N ASP A 133 -16.22 6.71 13.87
CA ASP A 133 -17.07 6.86 12.69
C ASP A 133 -16.34 7.37 11.43
N GLU A 134 -15.01 7.57 11.49
CA GLU A 134 -14.18 7.82 10.31
C GLU A 134 -14.00 6.53 9.51
N GLU A 135 -14.05 6.65 8.17
CA GLU A 135 -13.78 5.53 7.28
C GLU A 135 -12.31 5.10 7.35
N ILE A 136 -12.06 3.79 7.42
CA ILE A 136 -10.72 3.22 7.27
C ILE A 136 -10.39 3.12 5.78
N THR A 137 -9.33 3.82 5.37
CA THR A 137 -8.87 3.89 3.99
C THR A 137 -7.41 3.47 3.86
N VAL A 138 -7.08 2.89 2.71
CA VAL A 138 -5.74 2.40 2.36
C VAL A 138 -5.37 2.88 0.95
N LEU A 139 -4.11 2.66 0.56
CA LEU A 139 -3.62 3.04 -0.77
C LEU A 139 -3.80 1.89 -1.78
N TYR A 140 -4.24 2.22 -3.00
CA TYR A 140 -4.44 1.27 -4.12
C TYR A 140 -3.61 1.60 -5.37
N CYS A 141 -2.95 2.75 -5.39
CA CYS A 141 -2.22 3.26 -6.54
C CYS A 141 -0.87 3.83 -6.09
N GLU A 142 -0.04 4.27 -7.03
CA GLU A 142 1.26 4.86 -6.70
C GLU A 142 1.12 6.11 -5.80
N LEU A 143 1.78 6.09 -4.64
CA LEU A 143 1.56 7.07 -3.56
C LEU A 143 2.06 8.47 -3.97
N ALA A 144 3.19 8.52 -4.66
CA ALA A 144 3.89 9.75 -5.04
C ALA A 144 3.53 10.27 -6.45
N ALA A 145 2.70 9.55 -7.20
CA ALA A 145 2.32 9.95 -8.55
C ALA A 145 1.43 11.21 -8.55
N SER A 146 1.26 11.87 -9.71
CA SER A 146 0.33 13.01 -9.86
C SER A 146 -1.13 12.56 -9.79
N ARG A 147 -2.08 13.47 -9.54
CA ARG A 147 -3.52 13.15 -9.56
C ARG A 147 -3.94 12.48 -10.86
N GLN A 148 -3.43 12.94 -11.99
CA GLN A 148 -3.77 12.36 -13.29
C GLN A 148 -3.35 10.90 -13.37
N VAL A 149 -2.11 10.58 -12.98
CA VAL A 149 -1.59 9.20 -12.98
C VAL A 149 -2.36 8.35 -11.98
N ARG A 150 -2.53 8.81 -10.73
CA ARG A 150 -3.29 8.10 -9.70
C ARG A 150 -4.72 7.79 -10.16
N ARG A 151 -5.41 8.73 -10.81
CA ARG A 151 -6.77 8.52 -11.32
C ARG A 151 -6.81 7.59 -12.53
N ALA A 152 -5.82 7.64 -13.41
CA ALA A 152 -5.72 6.73 -14.53
C ALA A 152 -5.56 5.28 -14.05
N GLU A 153 -4.63 5.05 -13.11
CA GLU A 153 -4.38 3.74 -12.50
C GLU A 153 -5.63 3.20 -11.78
N LEU A 154 -6.29 4.03 -10.97
CA LEU A 154 -7.52 3.63 -10.27
C LEU A 154 -8.69 3.35 -11.23
N LEU A 155 -8.79 4.10 -12.32
CA LEU A 155 -9.80 3.87 -13.34
C LEU A 155 -9.54 2.58 -14.11
N GLU A 156 -8.28 2.28 -14.42
CA GLU A 156 -7.87 1.07 -15.12
C GLU A 156 -8.14 -0.20 -14.30
N HIS A 157 -7.65 -0.21 -13.05
CA HIS A 157 -7.64 -1.41 -12.20
C HIS A 157 -8.88 -1.58 -11.33
N TYR A 158 -9.55 -0.48 -10.95
CA TYR A 158 -10.68 -0.51 -10.01
C TYR A 158 -11.96 0.10 -10.57
N LYS A 159 -11.91 0.67 -11.78
CA LYS A 159 -13.04 1.27 -12.51
C LYS A 159 -13.77 2.40 -11.74
N PHE A 160 -13.05 3.18 -10.94
CA PHE A 160 -13.60 4.36 -10.28
C PHE A 160 -12.68 5.58 -10.40
N LEU A 161 -13.27 6.77 -10.29
CA LEU A 161 -12.56 8.03 -10.21
C LEU A 161 -12.40 8.45 -8.74
N CYS A 162 -11.18 8.65 -8.27
CA CYS A 162 -10.97 9.06 -6.87
C CYS A 162 -11.43 10.50 -6.61
N GLU A 163 -12.27 10.66 -5.59
CA GLU A 163 -12.84 11.93 -5.12
C GLU A 163 -12.39 12.30 -3.69
N CYS A 164 -11.27 11.72 -3.21
CA CYS A 164 -10.70 12.06 -1.92
C CYS A 164 -10.31 13.55 -1.83
N LYS A 165 -10.08 14.03 -0.61
CA LYS A 165 -9.71 15.43 -0.35
C LYS A 165 -8.55 15.92 -1.22
N THR A 166 -7.53 15.09 -1.42
CA THR A 166 -6.36 15.42 -2.26
C THR A 166 -6.75 15.57 -3.73
N CYS A 167 -7.56 14.65 -4.26
CA CYS A 167 -8.00 14.68 -5.65
C CYS A 167 -9.05 15.77 -5.95
N CYS A 168 -9.64 16.36 -4.91
CA CYS A 168 -10.64 17.42 -4.99
C CYS A 168 -10.10 18.80 -4.56
N LEU A 169 -8.79 18.94 -4.38
CA LEU A 169 -8.16 20.25 -4.16
C LEU A 169 -8.44 21.22 -5.31
N LEU A 170 -8.50 22.52 -4.99
CA LEU A 170 -8.54 23.59 -5.99
C LEU A 170 -7.29 23.55 -6.89
N PRO A 171 -7.37 24.00 -8.15
CA PRO A 171 -6.29 23.83 -9.14
C PRO A 171 -4.90 24.24 -8.65
N ALA A 172 -4.75 25.42 -8.03
CA ALA A 172 -3.45 25.89 -7.53
C ALA A 172 -2.89 25.04 -6.38
N LEU A 173 -3.75 24.58 -5.47
CA LEU A 173 -3.34 23.70 -4.36
C LEU A 173 -3.02 22.29 -4.84
N LEU A 174 -3.77 21.82 -5.83
CA LEU A 174 -3.54 20.55 -6.49
C LEU A 174 -2.19 20.53 -7.20
N GLU A 175 -1.86 21.58 -7.95
CA GLU A 175 -0.57 21.70 -8.63
C GLU A 175 0.60 21.66 -7.64
N GLN A 176 0.48 22.35 -6.50
CA GLN A 176 1.47 22.30 -5.43
C GLN A 176 1.58 20.91 -4.79
N SER A 177 0.45 20.23 -4.55
CA SER A 177 0.43 18.86 -4.02
C SER A 177 1.10 17.88 -4.98
N ASP A 178 0.76 17.95 -6.27
CA ASP A 178 1.37 17.11 -7.29
C ASP A 178 2.87 17.42 -7.47
N ALA A 179 3.29 18.68 -7.34
CA ALA A 179 4.71 19.04 -7.35
C ALA A 179 5.48 18.43 -6.17
N ARG A 180 4.92 18.49 -4.95
CA ARG A 180 5.51 17.85 -3.76
C ARG A 180 5.60 16.33 -3.92
N ARG A 181 4.50 15.71 -4.37
CA ARG A 181 4.43 14.26 -4.57
C ARG A 181 5.43 13.79 -5.62
N ARG A 182 5.52 14.45 -6.78
CA ARG A 182 6.55 14.16 -7.80
C ARG A 182 7.96 14.25 -7.24
N ALA A 183 8.27 15.34 -6.53
CA ALA A 183 9.60 15.53 -5.97
C ALA A 183 10.01 14.46 -4.95
N ILE A 184 9.04 13.88 -4.21
CA ILE A 184 9.28 12.72 -3.35
C ILE A 184 9.46 11.46 -4.21
N GLY A 185 8.55 11.23 -5.17
CA GLY A 185 8.53 10.05 -6.04
C GLY A 185 9.74 9.93 -6.95
N ASP A 186 10.34 11.04 -7.38
CA ASP A 186 11.54 11.04 -8.21
C ASP A 186 12.78 10.59 -7.42
N LEU A 187 12.78 10.79 -6.10
CA LEU A 187 13.95 10.52 -5.25
C LEU A 187 13.96 9.10 -4.66
N ILE A 188 12.80 8.56 -4.31
CA ILE A 188 12.68 7.24 -3.68
C ILE A 188 13.32 6.11 -4.52
N PRO A 189 13.09 5.99 -5.85
CA PRO A 189 13.73 4.96 -6.67
C PRO A 189 15.25 5.08 -6.72
N LEU A 190 15.77 6.31 -6.76
CA LEU A 190 17.21 6.58 -6.74
C LEU A 190 17.82 6.12 -5.40
N MET A 191 17.14 6.44 -4.30
CA MET A 191 17.53 6.02 -2.96
C MET A 191 17.55 4.50 -2.80
N HIS A 192 16.56 3.80 -3.38
CA HIS A 192 16.50 2.32 -3.38
C HIS A 192 17.70 1.69 -4.09
N GLN A 193 18.23 2.36 -5.11
CA GLN A 193 19.40 1.93 -5.87
C GLN A 193 20.73 2.37 -5.24
N GLY A 194 20.69 3.04 -4.09
CA GLY A 194 21.88 3.62 -3.47
C GLY A 194 22.50 4.74 -4.31
N ILE A 195 21.73 5.35 -5.21
CA ILE A 195 22.16 6.47 -6.03
C ILE A 195 21.87 7.75 -5.27
N TYR A 196 22.90 8.58 -5.09
CA TYR A 196 22.79 9.89 -4.48
C TYR A 196 22.75 10.92 -5.57
N ALA A 197 21.58 11.53 -5.75
CA ALA A 197 21.42 12.64 -6.68
C ALA A 197 22.33 13.81 -6.28
N ASP A 198 22.81 14.55 -7.27
CA ASP A 198 23.56 15.77 -7.03
C ASP A 198 22.68 16.78 -6.26
N GLY A 199 23.29 17.49 -5.29
CA GLY A 199 22.58 18.47 -4.46
C GLY A 199 21.82 17.89 -3.26
N MET A 200 21.94 16.58 -2.98
CA MET A 200 21.40 16.00 -1.75
C MET A 200 22.09 16.60 -0.52
N SER A 201 21.27 17.19 0.36
CA SER A 201 21.69 17.81 1.61
C SER A 201 20.73 17.42 2.73
N VAL A 202 21.15 17.63 3.98
CA VAL A 202 20.26 17.46 5.14
C VAL A 202 19.00 18.31 4.98
N ALA A 203 19.14 19.59 4.61
CA ALA A 203 18.01 20.50 4.42
C ALA A 203 17.03 20.02 3.36
N ARG A 204 17.52 19.42 2.25
CA ARG A 204 16.66 18.86 1.22
C ARG A 204 15.84 17.67 1.72
N ILE A 205 16.43 16.80 2.54
CA ILE A 205 15.69 15.69 3.17
C ILE A 205 14.66 16.22 4.18
N GLU A 206 15.00 17.22 4.99
CA GLU A 206 14.05 17.85 5.93
C GLU A 206 12.83 18.42 5.22
N GLU A 207 13.04 19.09 4.09
CA GLU A 207 11.96 19.60 3.25
C GLU A 207 11.06 18.48 2.72
N LEU A 208 11.64 17.37 2.24
CA LEU A 208 10.87 16.22 1.77
C LEU A 208 10.10 15.52 2.89
N LEU A 209 10.65 15.46 4.10
CA LEU A 209 9.98 14.93 5.28
C LEU A 209 8.77 15.80 5.67
N ASP A 210 8.90 17.13 5.61
CA ASP A 210 7.78 18.07 5.80
C ASP A 210 6.71 17.85 4.72
N TRP A 211 7.12 17.75 3.45
CA TRP A 211 6.19 17.52 2.35
C TRP A 211 5.45 16.19 2.47
N ALA A 212 6.14 15.09 2.78
CA ALA A 212 5.51 13.78 2.99
C ALA A 212 4.48 13.84 4.13
N THR A 213 4.77 14.58 5.19
CA THR A 213 3.83 14.80 6.32
C THR A 213 2.60 15.58 5.87
N ARG A 214 2.77 16.69 5.12
CA ARG A 214 1.65 17.51 4.62
C ARG A 214 0.75 16.77 3.64
N GLU A 215 1.35 15.89 2.84
CA GLU A 215 0.65 15.08 1.85
C GLU A 215 0.01 13.81 2.44
N GLY A 216 0.29 13.48 3.72
CA GLY A 216 -0.19 12.28 4.38
C GLY A 216 0.48 10.98 3.89
N LEU A 217 1.70 11.06 3.37
CA LEU A 217 2.45 9.94 2.78
C LEU A 217 3.32 9.27 3.84
N TYR A 218 2.71 8.75 4.90
CA TYR A 218 3.44 8.23 6.06
C TYR A 218 4.37 7.04 5.74
N ALA A 219 4.04 6.24 4.72
CA ALA A 219 4.93 5.20 4.21
C ALA A 219 6.22 5.78 3.62
N LEU A 220 6.10 6.76 2.71
CA LEU A 220 7.26 7.44 2.12
C LEU A 220 8.02 8.28 3.15
N TYR A 221 7.34 8.84 4.15
CA TYR A 221 8.01 9.50 5.27
C TYR A 221 8.97 8.55 6.01
N ALA A 222 8.55 7.31 6.27
CA ALA A 222 9.40 6.31 6.90
C ALA A 222 10.59 5.93 6.02
N GLU A 223 10.38 5.75 4.71
CA GLU A 223 11.44 5.48 3.74
C GLU A 223 12.45 6.63 3.64
N LEU A 224 11.97 7.88 3.54
CA LEU A 224 12.80 9.08 3.53
C LEU A 224 13.69 9.18 4.77
N LEU A 225 13.21 8.75 5.95
CA LEU A 225 14.04 8.71 7.15
C LEU A 225 15.16 7.67 7.07
N VAL A 226 14.87 6.49 6.51
CA VAL A 226 15.87 5.41 6.32
C VAL A 226 16.98 5.86 5.36
N TYR A 227 16.59 6.35 4.20
CA TYR A 227 17.58 6.78 3.22
C TYR A 227 18.26 8.09 3.63
N GLY A 228 17.49 8.98 4.26
CA GLY A 228 17.96 10.24 4.83
C GLY A 228 19.09 10.03 5.84
N TYR A 229 18.96 9.12 6.80
CA TYR A 229 20.03 8.92 7.79
C TYR A 229 21.32 8.41 7.14
N GLY A 230 21.23 7.54 6.12
CA GLY A 230 22.40 7.11 5.35
C GLY A 230 23.09 8.26 4.62
N ILE A 231 22.32 9.20 4.08
CA ILE A 231 22.82 10.45 3.49
C ILE A 231 23.49 11.32 4.56
N ALA A 232 22.85 11.51 5.72
CA ALA A 232 23.39 12.30 6.81
C ALA A 232 24.75 11.76 7.31
N ILE A 233 24.93 10.44 7.40
CA ILE A 233 26.22 9.81 7.72
C ILE A 233 27.30 10.22 6.72
N ARG A 234 27.02 10.11 5.41
CA ARG A 234 27.98 10.50 4.37
C ARG A 234 28.34 11.97 4.39
N LEU A 235 27.39 12.82 4.73
CA LEU A 235 27.61 14.26 4.88
C LEU A 235 28.28 14.63 6.21
N GLY A 236 28.66 13.65 7.04
CA GLY A 236 29.27 13.89 8.36
C GLY A 236 28.32 14.46 9.41
N SER A 237 27.01 14.50 9.12
CA SER A 237 25.96 15.03 10.01
C SER A 237 25.46 13.94 10.96
N LEU A 238 26.33 13.48 11.86
CA LEU A 238 26.07 12.29 12.69
C LEU A 238 24.90 12.46 13.68
N ASP A 239 24.71 13.66 14.25
CA ASP A 239 23.57 13.93 15.14
C ASP A 239 22.22 13.83 14.41
N VAL A 240 22.19 14.32 13.17
CA VAL A 240 21.02 14.20 12.29
C VAL A 240 20.77 12.75 11.92
N ALA A 241 21.84 11.99 11.62
CA ALA A 241 21.73 10.57 11.33
C ALA A 241 21.17 9.76 12.51
N ASP A 242 21.66 9.98 13.74
CA ASP A 242 21.14 9.31 14.94
C ASP A 242 19.66 9.64 15.13
N LYS A 243 19.29 10.93 15.05
CA LYS A 243 17.90 11.38 15.15
C LYS A 243 17.00 10.70 14.12
N TRP A 244 17.37 10.73 12.84
CA TRP A 244 16.56 10.14 11.77
C TRP A 244 16.49 8.62 11.86
N SER A 245 17.53 7.94 12.33
CA SER A 245 17.49 6.49 12.55
C SER A 245 16.46 6.09 13.61
N ARG A 246 16.36 6.84 14.72
CA ARG A 246 15.35 6.61 15.78
C ARG A 246 13.95 6.91 15.27
N MET A 247 13.79 8.00 14.52
CA MET A 247 12.52 8.35 13.89
C MET A 247 12.08 7.30 12.87
N ALA A 248 12.99 6.78 12.04
CA ALA A 248 12.71 5.72 11.08
C ALA A 248 12.18 4.47 11.80
N ALA A 249 12.87 4.04 12.85
CA ALA A 249 12.44 2.88 13.65
C ALA A 249 11.05 3.10 14.26
N ALA A 250 10.73 4.30 14.74
CA ALA A 250 9.40 4.62 15.26
C ALA A 250 8.32 4.65 14.17
N ALA A 251 8.62 5.22 13.01
CA ALA A 251 7.73 5.27 11.86
C ALA A 251 7.41 3.86 11.35
N PHE A 252 8.42 2.99 11.15
CA PHE A 252 8.20 1.60 10.73
C PHE A 252 7.45 0.78 11.78
N ARG A 253 7.70 1.00 13.08
CA ARG A 253 6.87 0.38 14.13
C ARG A 253 5.40 0.80 14.06
N THR A 254 5.13 2.05 13.67
CA THR A 254 3.77 2.55 13.45
C THR A 254 3.14 1.88 12.24
N LEU A 255 3.87 1.76 11.12
CA LEU A 255 3.36 1.19 9.88
C LEU A 255 3.16 -0.34 9.93
N ASN A 256 4.10 -1.06 10.54
CA ASN A 256 4.22 -2.52 10.42
C ASN A 256 4.00 -3.26 11.75
N GLY A 257 4.09 -2.57 12.90
CA GLY A 257 4.11 -3.19 14.22
C GLY A 257 5.54 -3.41 14.73
N ALA A 258 5.65 -3.94 15.95
CA ALA A 258 6.94 -4.12 16.64
C ALA A 258 7.60 -5.51 16.42
N ASP A 259 6.92 -6.42 15.71
CA ASP A 259 7.24 -7.87 15.62
C ASP A 259 7.80 -8.30 14.25
#